data_AF-A0A3P9QGT4-F1
#
_entry.id   AF-A0A3P9QGT4-F1
#
_cell.length_a   1.000
_cell.length_b   1.000
_cell.length_c   1.000
_cell.angle_alpha   90.00
_cell.angle_beta   90.00
_cell.angle_gamma   90.00
#
_symmetry.space_group_name_H-M   'P 1'
#
loop_
_entity.id
_entity.type
_entity.pdbx_description
1 polymer ?
#
loop_
_entity_poly.entity_id
_entity_poly.type
_entity_poly.pdbx_seq_one_letter_code
_entity_poly.pdbx_strand_id
1 'polypeptide(L)'
;WISFLSALVWFSSYERTMNLKGIDVYRFSLHALTLASPEVNPDNKCFCSNMKTTKNCTLAGVLDISACQQGRPIYISLPHFLHGSPSLRTDVLGLNPHEEHHKTFLDVEPTSGFTLNFAKRIQVNMMYGPSKTATLDDETAEMFKKELISRIQMLEIIQQVLLGVGIGVFLLCLLGFFIVRRSHNKKELA
;
A
#
# COMPACT_ATOMS: atom_id res chain seq x y z
N TRP A 1 5.74 -4.84 9.09
CA TRP A 1 6.64 -3.75 8.64
C TRP A 1 6.23 -3.34 7.23
N ILE A 2 5.85 -2.07 7.01
CA ILE A 2 5.59 -1.57 5.65
C ILE A 2 6.86 -0.87 5.18
N SER A 3 7.70 -1.59 4.44
CA SER A 3 9.03 -1.15 3.99
C SER A 3 9.01 0.20 3.26
N PHE A 4 7.90 0.52 2.59
CA PHE A 4 7.71 1.76 1.87
C PHE A 4 7.57 3.00 2.77
N LEU A 5 7.07 2.84 3.99
CA LEU A 5 6.81 3.96 4.89
C LEU A 5 7.96 4.22 5.87
N SER A 6 8.90 3.27 6.00
CA SER A 6 9.91 3.14 7.07
C SER A 6 9.40 3.38 8.50
N ALA A 7 8.09 3.56 8.67
CA ALA A 7 7.37 3.62 9.91
C ALA A 7 6.71 2.26 10.14
N LEU A 8 6.94 1.72 11.34
CA LEU A 8 6.13 0.61 11.81
C LEU A 8 4.76 1.16 12.20
N VAL A 9 3.79 1.01 11.30
CA VAL A 9 2.37 1.20 11.62
C VAL A 9 1.93 -0.02 12.44
N TRP A 10 2.16 0.03 13.75
CA TRP A 10 1.75 -1.02 14.71
C TRP A 10 0.26 -0.94 15.08
N PHE A 11 -0.38 0.19 14.80
CA PHE A 11 -1.74 0.48 15.25
C PHE A 11 -2.79 0.01 14.23
N SER A 12 -2.85 -1.31 14.01
CA SER A 12 -4.08 -1.93 13.50
C SER A 12 -4.87 -2.49 14.68
N SER A 13 -6.04 -1.92 14.94
CA SER A 13 -6.91 -2.38 16.03
C SER A 13 -7.82 -3.49 15.54
N TYR A 14 -8.10 -4.47 16.40
CA TYR A 14 -9.20 -5.41 16.17
C TYR A 14 -10.50 -4.61 16.01
N GLU A 15 -11.21 -4.85 14.91
CA GLU A 15 -12.49 -4.22 14.60
C GLU A 15 -13.63 -5.19 14.92
N ARG A 16 -13.58 -6.40 14.35
CA ARG A 16 -14.62 -7.43 14.49
C ARG A 16 -14.18 -8.78 13.94
N THR A 17 -14.88 -9.84 14.34
CA THR A 17 -14.78 -11.17 13.75
C THR A 17 -15.68 -11.26 12.52
N MET A 18 -15.24 -11.97 11.49
CA MET A 18 -16.02 -12.24 10.28
C MET A 18 -15.86 -13.68 9.84
N ASN A 19 -16.81 -14.18 9.06
CA ASN A 19 -16.68 -15.44 8.37
C ASN A 19 -16.40 -15.19 6.88
N LEU A 20 -15.25 -15.66 6.39
CA LEU A 20 -14.88 -15.62 4.98
C LEU A 20 -14.96 -17.04 4.40
N LYS A 21 -16.03 -17.32 3.66
CA LYS A 21 -16.25 -18.60 2.97
C LYS A 21 -16.12 -19.83 3.89
N GLY A 22 -16.62 -19.74 5.12
CA GLY A 22 -16.55 -20.80 6.13
C GLY A 22 -15.34 -20.73 7.06
N ILE A 23 -14.44 -19.76 6.90
CA ILE A 23 -13.27 -19.56 7.76
C ILE A 23 -13.48 -18.33 8.64
N ASP A 24 -13.38 -18.49 9.95
CA ASP A 24 -13.46 -17.36 10.88
C ASP A 24 -12.15 -16.58 10.88
N VAL A 25 -12.25 -15.26 10.71
CA VAL A 25 -11.13 -14.34 10.63
C VAL A 25 -11.35 -13.13 11.53
N TYR A 26 -10.26 -12.56 12.02
CA TYR A 26 -10.25 -11.30 12.73
C TYR A 26 -9.91 -10.17 11.78
N ARG A 27 -10.80 -9.19 11.68
CA ARG A 27 -10.58 -7.98 10.90
C ARG A 27 -9.84 -6.97 11.77
N PHE A 28 -8.65 -6.60 11.32
CA PHE A 28 -7.87 -5.50 11.84
C PHE A 28 -7.93 -4.33 10.86
N SER A 29 -8.11 -3.12 11.36
CA SER A 29 -8.13 -1.91 10.53
C SER A 29 -7.28 -0.80 11.13
N LEU A 30 -6.86 0.12 10.26
CA LEU A 30 -6.12 1.30 10.72
C LEU A 30 -7.08 2.22 11.47
N HIS A 31 -6.84 2.44 12.76
CA HIS A 31 -7.69 3.32 13.57
C HIS A 31 -7.45 4.79 13.24
N ALA A 32 -8.47 5.64 13.41
CA ALA A 32 -8.36 7.08 13.16
C ALA A 32 -7.27 7.76 14.04
N LEU A 33 -7.00 7.20 15.23
CA LEU A 33 -5.96 7.67 16.14
C LEU A 33 -4.54 7.49 15.59
N THR A 34 -4.34 6.58 14.62
CA THR A 34 -3.02 6.29 14.06
C THR A 34 -2.42 7.47 13.31
N LEU A 35 -3.27 8.29 12.66
CA LEU A 35 -2.86 9.51 11.96
C LEU A 35 -3.42 10.78 12.61
N ALA A 36 -3.95 10.68 13.84
CA ALA A 36 -4.51 11.83 14.55
C ALA A 36 -3.41 12.83 14.97
N SER A 37 -3.78 14.08 15.19
CA SER A 37 -2.86 15.09 15.70
C SER A 37 -2.42 14.75 17.13
N PRO A 38 -1.23 15.19 17.56
CA PRO A 38 -0.76 15.11 18.95
C PRO A 38 -1.73 15.69 20.01
N GLU A 39 -2.65 16.58 19.64
CA GLU A 39 -3.69 17.07 20.54
C GLU A 39 -4.71 16.00 20.91
N VAL A 40 -5.03 15.11 19.95
CA VAL A 40 -5.98 14.01 20.13
C VAL A 40 -5.27 12.75 20.60
N ASN A 41 -4.08 12.48 20.05
CA ASN A 41 -3.26 11.34 20.42
C ASN A 41 -1.81 11.77 20.72
N PRO A 42 -1.44 12.00 21.99
CA PRO A 42 -0.12 12.46 22.40
C PRO A 42 1.04 11.56 21.93
N ASP A 43 0.79 10.27 21.70
CA ASP A 43 1.79 9.32 21.20
C ASP A 43 2.32 9.70 19.82
N ASN A 44 1.52 10.43 19.02
CA ASN A 44 1.91 10.86 17.68
C ASN A 44 2.84 12.09 17.67
N LYS A 45 3.21 12.63 18.84
CA LYS A 45 4.08 13.81 18.95
C LYS A 45 5.42 13.64 18.22
N CYS A 46 5.96 12.43 18.20
CA CYS A 46 7.21 12.10 17.51
C CYS A 46 7.12 12.16 15.98
N PHE A 47 5.91 12.08 15.41
CA PHE A 47 5.68 12.19 13.96
C PHE A 47 5.50 13.63 13.48
N CYS A 48 5.45 14.61 14.39
CA CYS A 48 5.40 16.01 14.00
C CYS A 48 6.79 16.49 13.58
N SER A 49 7.03 16.62 12.28
CA SER A 49 8.32 17.02 11.70
C SER A 49 8.55 18.53 11.71
N ASN A 50 7.57 19.32 11.22
CA ASN A 50 7.71 20.76 11.03
C ASN A 50 6.48 21.53 11.52
N MET A 51 6.66 22.35 12.56
CA MET A 51 5.59 23.13 13.18
C MET A 51 4.87 24.09 12.23
N LYS A 52 5.57 24.67 11.25
CA LYS A 52 4.94 25.61 10.31
C LYS A 52 3.97 24.87 9.38
N THR A 53 4.41 23.74 8.88
CA THR A 53 3.64 22.91 7.95
C THR A 53 2.47 22.21 8.63
N THR A 54 2.68 21.66 9.81
CA THR A 54 1.67 20.91 10.56
C THR A 54 0.75 21.80 11.38
N LYS A 55 0.80 23.14 11.19
CA LYS A 55 0.04 24.14 11.95
C LYS A 55 0.20 23.95 13.46
N ASN A 56 1.43 23.97 13.95
CA ASN A 56 1.79 23.64 15.34
C ASN A 56 1.37 22.22 15.76
N CYS A 57 1.55 21.24 14.88
CA CYS A 57 1.16 19.84 15.11
C CYS A 57 -0.35 19.63 15.37
N THR A 58 -1.20 20.48 14.79
CA THR A 58 -2.67 20.34 14.91
C THR A 58 -3.29 19.63 13.70
N LEU A 59 -2.53 19.51 12.61
CA LEU A 59 -2.96 18.84 11.39
C LEU A 59 -3.00 17.31 11.59
N ALA A 60 -4.13 16.69 11.23
CA ALA A 60 -4.39 15.26 11.35
C ALA A 60 -4.64 14.62 9.97
N GLY A 61 -4.45 13.31 9.89
CA GLY A 61 -4.69 12.47 8.71
C GLY A 61 -3.55 12.43 7.70
N VAL A 62 -2.41 13.02 8.03
CA VAL A 62 -1.20 13.04 7.20
C VAL A 62 0.02 12.68 8.02
N LEU A 63 0.95 11.95 7.41
CA LEU A 63 2.25 11.61 8.00
C LEU A 63 3.37 12.01 7.03
N ASP A 64 4.33 12.77 7.54
CA ASP A 64 5.54 13.14 6.80
C ASP A 64 6.50 11.95 6.71
N ILE A 65 6.85 11.56 5.48
CA ILE A 65 7.82 10.48 5.21
C ILE A 65 9.06 11.00 4.48
N SER A 66 9.34 12.30 4.56
CA SER A 66 10.50 12.94 3.92
C SER A 66 11.83 12.30 4.34
N ALA A 67 11.98 11.92 5.62
CA ALA A 67 13.14 11.19 6.11
C ALA A 67 13.37 9.85 5.37
N CYS A 68 12.30 9.21 4.91
CA CYS A 68 12.34 7.95 4.16
C CYS A 68 12.59 8.17 2.66
N GLN A 69 12.36 9.39 2.19
CA GLN A 69 12.35 9.78 0.79
C GLN A 69 13.47 10.76 0.46
N GLN A 70 14.62 10.62 1.14
CA GLN A 70 15.83 11.42 0.89
C GLN A 70 15.58 12.94 1.00
N GLY A 71 14.74 13.35 1.96
CA GLY A 71 14.41 14.76 2.22
C GLY A 71 13.34 15.35 1.29
N ARG A 72 12.78 14.56 0.34
CA ARG A 72 11.67 15.02 -0.51
C ARG A 72 10.41 15.24 0.32
N PRO A 73 9.62 16.30 0.09
CA PRO A 73 8.47 16.69 0.92
C PRO A 73 7.23 15.82 0.63
N ILE A 74 7.35 14.51 0.86
CA ILE A 74 6.33 13.50 0.59
C ILE A 74 5.55 13.19 1.89
N TYR A 75 4.22 13.24 1.79
CA TYR A 75 3.29 13.00 2.88
C TYR A 75 2.33 11.88 2.50
N ILE A 76 2.10 10.94 3.40
CA ILE A 76 1.10 9.88 3.20
C ILE A 76 -0.18 10.19 3.96
N SER A 77 -1.31 9.75 3.43
CA SER A 77 -2.62 9.82 4.09
C SER A 77 -3.45 8.59 3.73
N LEU A 78 -4.64 8.48 4.32
CA LEU A 78 -5.68 7.61 3.77
C LEU A 78 -6.30 8.26 2.53
N PRO A 79 -6.85 7.47 1.58
CA PRO A 79 -7.48 8.01 0.39
C PRO A 79 -8.57 9.04 0.71
N HIS A 80 -8.60 10.10 -0.10
CA HIS A 80 -9.47 11.27 0.07
C HIS A 80 -9.34 11.95 1.43
N PHE A 81 -8.17 11.84 2.06
CA PHE A 81 -7.92 12.31 3.43
C PHE A 81 -8.96 11.80 4.43
N LEU A 82 -9.33 10.52 4.33
CA LEU A 82 -10.17 9.86 5.32
C LEU A 82 -9.57 10.05 6.73
N HIS A 83 -10.39 10.51 7.69
CA HIS A 83 -9.98 10.93 9.05
C HIS A 83 -9.01 12.12 9.14
N GLY A 84 -8.78 12.86 8.04
CA GLY A 84 -7.94 14.04 8.03
C GLY A 84 -8.64 15.34 8.44
N SER A 85 -7.84 16.34 8.81
CA SER A 85 -8.34 17.67 9.17
C SER A 85 -9.17 18.30 8.04
N PRO A 86 -10.20 19.11 8.37
CA PRO A 86 -11.06 19.74 7.37
C PRO A 86 -10.32 20.55 6.31
N SER A 87 -9.23 21.23 6.68
CA SER A 87 -8.45 22.03 5.71
C SER A 87 -7.88 21.18 4.57
N LEU A 88 -7.54 19.92 4.80
CA LEU A 88 -7.05 19.04 3.72
C LEU A 88 -8.14 18.66 2.73
N ARG A 89 -9.40 18.71 3.15
CA ARG A 89 -10.57 18.34 2.34
C ARG A 89 -11.16 19.54 1.59
N THR A 90 -11.02 20.75 2.13
CA THR A 90 -11.50 21.98 1.49
C THR A 90 -10.58 22.48 0.38
N ASP A 91 -9.28 22.21 0.50
CA ASP A 91 -8.27 22.79 -0.39
C ASP A 91 -8.18 22.03 -1.74
N VAL A 92 -8.86 20.89 -1.87
CA VAL A 92 -8.85 20.04 -3.07
C VAL A 92 -10.28 19.69 -3.51
N LEU A 93 -10.61 20.03 -4.75
CA LEU A 93 -11.90 19.70 -5.35
C LEU A 93 -11.97 18.21 -5.75
N GLY A 94 -13.14 17.60 -5.59
CA GLY A 94 -13.40 16.21 -5.99
C GLY A 94 -13.06 15.15 -4.94
N LEU A 95 -12.76 15.55 -3.69
CA LEU A 95 -12.55 14.60 -2.61
C LEU A 95 -13.89 14.06 -2.06
N ASN A 96 -13.98 12.74 -1.88
CA ASN A 96 -15.17 12.08 -1.36
C ASN A 96 -14.78 10.92 -0.42
N PRO A 97 -14.44 11.19 0.86
CA PRO A 97 -13.98 10.17 1.79
C PRO A 97 -15.09 9.21 2.20
N HIS A 98 -14.97 7.93 1.82
CA HIS A 98 -15.84 6.82 2.25
C HIS A 98 -15.04 5.75 2.99
N GLU A 99 -15.46 5.35 4.19
CA GLU A 99 -14.75 4.33 4.98
C GLU A 99 -14.68 2.98 4.26
N GLU A 100 -15.76 2.54 3.63
CA GLU A 100 -15.81 1.25 2.94
C GLU A 100 -14.76 1.15 1.81
N HIS A 101 -14.63 2.23 1.04
CA HIS A 101 -13.73 2.29 -0.10
C HIS A 101 -12.31 2.72 0.26
N HIS A 102 -12.10 3.46 1.36
CA HIS A 102 -10.81 4.09 1.66
C HIS A 102 -10.14 3.60 2.94
N LYS A 103 -10.79 2.74 3.74
CA LYS A 103 -10.10 2.12 4.88
C LYS A 103 -9.06 1.10 4.44
N THR A 104 -7.99 1.01 5.23
CA THR A 104 -7.02 -0.09 5.15
C THR A 104 -7.38 -1.14 6.17
N PHE A 105 -7.46 -2.42 5.76
CA PHE A 105 -7.78 -3.53 6.65
C PHE A 105 -7.01 -4.82 6.29
N LEU A 106 -6.93 -5.71 7.27
CA LEU A 106 -6.34 -7.05 7.20
C LEU A 106 -7.31 -8.04 7.85
N ASP A 107 -7.70 -9.09 7.13
CA ASP A 107 -8.50 -10.19 7.66
C ASP A 107 -7.58 -11.39 7.91
N VAL A 108 -7.33 -11.67 9.18
CA VAL A 108 -6.33 -12.65 9.62
C VAL A 108 -7.01 -13.86 10.25
N GLU A 109 -6.65 -15.06 9.80
CA GLU A 109 -7.12 -16.31 10.42
C GLU A 109 -6.36 -16.53 11.75
N PRO A 110 -7.06 -16.77 12.87
CA PRO A 110 -6.48 -16.70 14.20
C PRO A 110 -5.51 -17.84 14.54
N THR A 111 -5.63 -19.01 13.91
CA THR A 111 -4.83 -20.20 14.24
C THR A 111 -3.47 -20.20 13.55
N SER A 112 -3.47 -19.95 12.24
CA SER A 112 -2.29 -19.92 11.38
C SER A 112 -1.62 -18.55 11.33
N GLY A 113 -2.37 -17.49 11.63
CA GLY A 113 -1.92 -16.10 11.45
C GLY A 113 -1.88 -15.65 9.98
N PHE A 114 -2.40 -16.45 9.04
CA PHE A 114 -2.42 -16.07 7.64
C PHE A 114 -3.47 -14.99 7.35
N THR A 115 -3.07 -14.00 6.54
CA THR A 115 -4.00 -12.98 6.03
C THR A 115 -4.73 -13.53 4.81
N LEU A 116 -6.04 -13.76 4.93
CA LEU A 116 -6.87 -14.35 3.88
C LEU A 116 -7.46 -13.30 2.93
N ASN A 117 -7.64 -12.07 3.42
CA ASN A 117 -8.14 -10.95 2.64
C ASN A 117 -7.57 -9.65 3.21
N PHE A 118 -7.22 -8.70 2.35
CA PHE A 118 -6.71 -7.41 2.80
C PHE A 118 -6.93 -6.33 1.75
N ALA A 119 -6.98 -5.09 2.21
CA ALA A 119 -6.89 -3.92 1.34
C ALA A 119 -5.93 -2.93 1.97
N LYS A 120 -4.79 -2.68 1.32
CA LYS A 120 -3.85 -1.62 1.69
C LYS A 120 -4.13 -0.41 0.82
N ARG A 121 -4.69 0.64 1.42
CA ARG A 121 -5.11 1.86 0.72
C ARG A 121 -4.42 3.06 1.35
N ILE A 122 -3.49 3.65 0.61
CA ILE A 122 -2.69 4.80 1.03
C ILE A 122 -2.71 5.80 -0.13
N GLN A 123 -2.83 7.07 0.20
CA GLN A 123 -2.67 8.18 -0.71
C GLN A 123 -1.32 8.83 -0.45
N VAL A 124 -0.61 9.15 -1.53
CA VAL A 124 0.67 9.84 -1.47
C VAL A 124 0.46 11.27 -1.95
N ASN A 125 0.93 12.23 -1.17
CA ASN A 125 0.79 13.66 -1.39
C ASN A 125 2.18 14.27 -1.41
N MET A 126 2.36 15.34 -2.20
CA MET A 126 3.58 16.12 -2.21
C MET A 126 3.26 17.55 -1.83
N MET A 127 4.01 18.09 -0.87
CA MET A 127 3.86 19.47 -0.49
C MET A 127 4.70 20.36 -1.39
N TYR A 128 4.07 21.38 -1.95
CA TYR A 128 4.73 22.43 -2.72
C TYR A 128 4.42 23.79 -2.07
N GLY A 129 5.38 24.70 -2.12
CA GLY A 129 5.24 26.08 -1.66
C GLY A 129 5.58 27.05 -2.79
N PRO A 130 5.20 28.33 -2.67
CA PRO A 130 5.52 29.34 -3.67
C PRO A 130 7.05 29.48 -3.80
N SER A 131 7.58 28.97 -4.91
CA SER A 131 8.96 29.21 -5.33
C SER A 131 8.95 30.30 -6.38
N LYS A 132 9.89 31.25 -6.30
CA LYS A 132 10.06 32.30 -7.33
C LYS A 132 10.56 31.73 -8.67
N THR A 133 10.94 30.45 -8.71
CA THR A 133 11.65 29.83 -9.84
C THR A 133 11.06 28.49 -10.28
N ALA A 134 9.99 28.00 -9.65
CA ALA A 134 9.37 26.74 -10.05
C ALA A 134 7.93 27.00 -10.51
N THR A 135 7.75 27.05 -11.83
CA THR A 135 6.49 26.58 -12.41
C THR A 135 6.30 25.13 -11.95
N LEU A 136 5.08 24.72 -11.62
CA LEU A 136 4.74 23.30 -11.41
C LEU A 136 5.11 22.58 -12.70
N ASP A 137 6.31 22.01 -12.72
CA ASP A 137 6.91 21.41 -13.88
C ASP A 137 6.47 19.96 -13.94
N ASP A 138 5.98 19.55 -15.10
CA ASP A 138 5.63 18.15 -15.39
C ASP A 138 6.79 17.20 -15.08
N GLU A 139 8.03 17.71 -15.04
CA GLU A 139 9.22 16.98 -14.60
C GLU A 139 9.15 16.51 -13.14
N THR A 140 8.67 17.35 -12.20
CA THR A 140 8.51 16.95 -10.80
C THR A 140 7.42 15.88 -10.65
N ALA A 141 6.32 16.04 -11.39
CA ALA A 141 5.22 15.07 -11.41
C ALA A 141 5.66 13.72 -12.03
N GLU A 142 6.40 13.76 -13.14
CA GLU A 142 6.96 12.57 -13.79
C GLU A 142 8.06 11.92 -12.95
N MET A 143 8.87 12.69 -12.22
CA MET A 143 9.84 12.16 -11.25
C MET A 143 9.12 11.38 -10.13
N PHE A 144 8.06 11.96 -9.57
CA PHE A 144 7.26 11.32 -8.53
C PHE A 144 6.58 10.04 -9.03
N LYS A 145 5.98 10.11 -10.21
CA LYS A 145 5.35 8.98 -10.90
C LYS A 145 6.37 7.87 -11.14
N LYS A 146 7.56 8.20 -11.64
CA LYS A 146 8.63 7.23 -11.92
C LYS A 146 9.17 6.56 -10.66
N GLU A 147 9.43 7.30 -9.58
CA GLU A 147 9.95 6.75 -8.32
C GLU A 147 8.95 5.78 -7.67
N LEU A 148 7.66 6.16 -7.61
CA LEU A 148 6.62 5.33 -7.00
C LEU A 148 6.28 4.09 -7.84
N ILE A 149 6.07 4.28 -9.13
CA ILE A 149 5.62 3.21 -10.03
C ILE A 149 6.76 2.23 -10.31
N SER A 150 8.02 2.67 -10.36
CA SER A 150 9.18 1.78 -10.61
C SER A 150 9.25 0.61 -9.61
N ARG A 151 9.06 0.88 -8.32
CA ARG A 151 9.09 -0.18 -7.29
C ARG A 151 7.92 -1.15 -7.40
N ILE A 152 6.75 -0.66 -7.79
CA ILE A 152 5.54 -1.48 -8.00
C ILE A 152 5.70 -2.33 -9.26
N GLN A 153 6.15 -1.74 -10.37
CA GLN A 153 6.41 -2.42 -11.63
C GLN A 153 7.49 -3.48 -11.52
N MET A 154 8.54 -3.27 -10.72
CA MET A 154 9.56 -4.29 -10.51
C MET A 154 8.96 -5.60 -9.98
N LEU A 155 8.03 -5.52 -9.01
CA LEU A 155 7.38 -6.69 -8.45
C LEU A 155 6.45 -7.37 -9.46
N GLU A 156 5.71 -6.59 -10.26
CA GLU A 156 4.87 -7.13 -11.34
C GLU A 156 5.72 -7.87 -12.39
N ILE A 157 6.85 -7.29 -12.80
CA ILE A 157 7.76 -7.91 -13.76
C ILE A 157 8.33 -9.21 -13.20
N ILE A 158 8.75 -9.24 -11.94
CA ILE A 158 9.25 -10.46 -11.27
C ILE A 158 8.17 -11.55 -11.30
N GLN A 159 6.92 -11.21 -10.95
CA GLN A 159 5.81 -12.16 -10.97
C GLN A 159 5.52 -12.67 -12.39
N GLN A 160 5.54 -11.80 -13.39
CA GLN A 160 5.37 -12.18 -14.80
C GLN A 160 6.48 -13.12 -15.29
N VAL A 161 7.73 -12.86 -14.89
CA VAL A 161 8.87 -13.73 -15.22
C VAL A 161 8.72 -15.10 -14.54
N LEU A 162 8.37 -15.15 -13.25
CA LEU A 162 8.13 -16.40 -12.51
C LEU A 162 7.01 -17.23 -13.16
N LEU A 163 5.89 -16.61 -13.51
CA LEU A 163 4.80 -17.27 -14.23
C LEU A 163 5.26 -17.78 -15.60
N GLY A 164 6.02 -16.98 -16.36
CA GLY A 164 6.57 -17.36 -17.65
C GLY A 164 7.50 -18.58 -17.56
N VAL A 165 8.40 -18.62 -16.58
CA VAL A 165 9.28 -19.77 -16.32
C VAL A 165 8.46 -21.01 -15.94
N GLY A 166 7.46 -20.85 -15.06
CA GLY A 166 6.57 -21.96 -14.66
C GLY A 166 5.81 -22.57 -15.84
N ILE A 167 5.26 -21.73 -16.72
CA ILE A 167 4.58 -22.18 -17.95
C ILE A 167 5.56 -22.91 -18.87
N GLY A 168 6.78 -22.40 -19.05
CA GLY A 168 7.81 -23.03 -19.88
C GLY A 168 8.18 -24.43 -19.39
N VAL A 169 8.40 -24.59 -18.07
CA VAL A 169 8.70 -25.90 -17.46
C VAL A 169 7.52 -26.86 -17.63
N PHE A 170 6.29 -26.40 -17.41
CA PHE A 170 5.09 -27.23 -17.57
C PHE A 170 4.93 -27.76 -19.00
N LEU A 171 5.15 -26.92 -20.02
CA LEU A 171 5.08 -27.34 -21.43
C LEU A 171 6.18 -28.34 -21.79
N LEU A 172 7.41 -28.16 -21.28
CA LEU A 172 8.49 -29.13 -21.47
C LEU A 172 8.18 -30.49 -20.83
N CYS A 173 7.62 -30.50 -19.61
CA CYS A 173 7.20 -31.72 -18.94
C CYS A 173 6.07 -32.43 -19.72
N LEU A 174 5.09 -31.69 -20.26
CA LEU A 174 4.03 -32.25 -21.09
C LEU A 174 4.58 -32.86 -22.37
N LEU A 175 5.47 -32.17 -23.09
CA LEU A 175 6.11 -32.70 -24.30
C LEU A 175 6.89 -33.98 -23.99
N GLY A 176 7.66 -34.00 -22.90
CA GLY A 176 8.35 -35.20 -22.43
C GLY A 176 7.40 -36.36 -22.14
N PHE A 177 6.30 -36.09 -21.44
CA PHE A 177 5.26 -37.09 -21.14
C PHE A 177 4.64 -37.68 -22.41
N PHE A 178 4.29 -36.85 -23.40
CA PHE A 178 3.74 -37.33 -24.67
C PHE A 178 4.74 -38.17 -25.48
N ILE A 179 6.02 -37.79 -25.50
CA ILE A 179 7.08 -38.56 -26.18
C ILE A 179 7.25 -39.94 -25.53
N VAL A 180 7.35 -40.00 -24.20
CA VAL A 180 7.50 -41.26 -23.46
C VAL A 180 6.28 -42.17 -23.66
N ARG A 181 5.07 -41.61 -23.54
CA ARG A 181 3.82 -42.36 -23.75
C ARG A 181 3.71 -42.91 -25.17
N ARG A 182 4.09 -42.13 -26.18
CA ARG A 182 4.11 -42.58 -27.58
C ARG A 182 5.13 -43.70 -27.80
N SER A 183 6.30 -43.61 -27.17
CA SER A 183 7.35 -44.66 -27.21
C SER A 183 6.88 -45.95 -26.54
N HIS A 184 6.22 -45.88 -25.38
CA HIS A 184 5.66 -47.03 -24.68
C HIS A 184 4.61 -47.76 -25.53
N ASN A 185 3.62 -47.03 -26.08
CA ASN A 185 2.61 -47.62 -26.94
C ASN A 185 3.22 -48.29 -28.19
N LYS A 186 4.31 -47.75 -28.73
CA LYS A 186 4.98 -48.35 -29.89
C LYS A 186 5.71 -49.65 -29.54
N LYS A 187 6.16 -49.81 -28.29
CA LYS A 187 6.78 -51.05 -27.79
C LYS A 187 5.75 -52.15 -27.49
N GLU A 188 4.52 -51.79 -27.08
CA GLU A 188 3.46 -52.79 -26.86
C GLU A 188 2.83 -53.32 -28.16
N LEU A 189 3.04 -52.62 -29.28
CA LEU A 189 2.54 -52.99 -30.61
C LEU A 189 3.57 -53.78 -31.47
N ALA A 190 4.77 -54.02 -30.95
CA ALA A 190 5.87 -54.73 -31.63
C ALA A 190 6.18 -56.04 -30.88
#